data_AF-A0A7S2H8G5-F1
#
_entry.id   AF-A0A7S2H8G5-F1
#
_cell.length_a   1.000
_cell.length_b   1.000
_cell.length_c   1.000
_cell.angle_alpha   90.00
_cell.angle_beta   90.00
_cell.angle_gamma   90.00
#
_symmetry.space_group_name_H-M   'P 1'
#
loop_
_entity.id
_entity.type
_entity.pdbx_description
1 polymer ?
#
loop_
_entity_poly.entity_id
_entity_poly.type
_entity_poly.pdbx_seq_one_letter_code
_entity_poly.pdbx_strand_id
1 'polypeptide(L)'
;DAISTVAGVLSGGSANDVVGSLSTTVQLGQETPTLSAELKASPTSTPACGEVFFTTAGSTGGYGRPLTYSWSFGSQTPAAAQTVLQSSLTQAGNAGDLLLPAQTVANAIAAVPANVARPLRLEVQVSMSNWLGQSSTATG
;
A
#
# COMPACT_ATOMS: atom_id res chain seq x y z
N ASP A 1 19.48 17.92 9.19
CA ASP A 1 20.41 18.92 8.62
C ASP A 1 21.56 19.21 9.55
N ALA A 2 22.78 18.91 9.10
CA ALA A 2 24.00 19.57 9.54
C ALA A 2 25.12 19.17 8.55
N ILE A 3 25.35 20.00 7.53
CA ILE A 3 26.55 19.89 6.69
C ILE A 3 27.67 20.57 7.47
N SER A 4 28.59 19.80 8.03
CA SER A 4 29.79 20.34 8.65
C SER A 4 30.92 20.36 7.62
N THR A 5 31.13 21.50 6.97
CA THR A 5 32.26 21.70 6.06
C THR A 5 33.48 22.13 6.88
N VAL A 6 34.44 21.22 7.09
CA VAL A 6 35.76 21.62 7.59
C VAL A 6 36.58 22.11 6.39
N ALA A 7 36.68 23.43 6.25
CA ALA A 7 37.66 24.07 5.38
C ALA A 7 38.89 24.47 6.23
N GLY A 8 39.98 23.72 6.08
CA GLY A 8 41.33 24.08 6.51
C GLY A 8 42.27 23.17 5.73
N VAL A 9 43.26 23.64 4.98
CA VAL A 9 44.38 24.49 5.40
C VAL A 9 44.91 25.28 4.18
N LEU A 10 45.17 26.58 4.34
CA LEU A 10 46.11 27.33 3.49
C LEU A 10 47.41 27.51 4.28
N SER A 11 48.50 26.89 3.82
CA SER A 11 49.86 27.20 4.25
C SER A 11 50.76 27.19 3.02
N GLY A 12 51.30 28.34 2.65
CA GLY A 12 52.12 28.53 1.45
C GLY A 12 53.51 27.89 1.55
N GLY A 13 54.06 27.49 0.41
CA GLY A 13 55.46 27.07 0.27
C GLY A 13 55.72 26.11 -0.91
N SER A 14 56.32 26.65 -1.97
CA SER A 14 57.01 26.06 -3.14
C SER A 14 56.97 24.55 -3.45
N ALA A 15 56.53 24.27 -4.68
CA ALA A 15 57.00 23.26 -5.65
C ALA A 15 57.40 21.86 -5.14
N ASN A 16 56.41 20.98 -5.02
CA ASN A 16 56.42 19.63 -5.60
C ASN A 16 55.01 19.03 -5.37
N ASP A 17 54.22 18.96 -6.43
CA ASP A 17 52.84 18.49 -6.45
C ASP A 17 52.71 17.07 -5.87
N VAL A 18 52.39 16.97 -4.58
CA VAL A 18 51.73 15.78 -4.05
C VAL A 18 50.26 15.93 -4.38
N VAL A 19 49.86 15.44 -5.55
CA VAL A 19 48.46 15.30 -5.94
C VAL A 19 47.86 14.17 -5.10
N GLY A 20 47.63 14.42 -3.81
CA GLY A 20 46.88 13.51 -2.96
C GLY A 20 45.42 13.54 -3.39
N SER A 21 44.96 12.53 -4.11
CA SER A 21 43.52 12.41 -4.35
C SER A 21 42.83 12.07 -3.04
N LEU A 22 42.04 12.99 -2.50
CA LEU A 22 41.05 12.66 -1.48
C LEU A 22 39.93 11.89 -2.16
N SER A 23 40.00 10.57 -2.12
CA SER A 23 38.89 9.71 -2.52
C SER A 23 37.98 9.54 -1.31
N THR A 24 36.85 10.25 -1.26
CA THR A 24 35.78 9.93 -0.32
C THR A 24 34.79 9.00 -1.01
N THR A 25 34.55 7.84 -0.42
CA THR A 25 33.47 6.95 -0.87
C THR A 25 32.19 7.45 -0.24
N VAL A 26 31.28 8.04 -1.02
CA VAL A 26 29.91 8.29 -0.56
C VAL A 26 29.21 6.94 -0.50
N GLN A 27 29.20 6.32 0.68
CA GLN A 27 28.28 5.22 0.94
C GLN A 27 26.88 5.81 1.01
N LEU A 28 26.14 5.70 -0.11
CA LEU A 28 24.69 5.78 -0.08
C LEU A 28 24.21 4.62 0.81
N GLY A 29 24.07 4.89 2.11
CA GLY A 29 23.30 4.04 3.01
C GLY A 29 21.83 4.15 2.64
N GLN A 30 21.47 3.69 1.45
CA GLN A 30 20.08 3.63 1.03
C GLN A 30 19.56 2.32 1.61
N GLU A 31 19.04 2.36 2.85
CA GLU A 31 18.11 1.32 3.28
C GLU A 31 17.05 1.25 2.19
N THR A 32 17.03 0.13 1.46
CA THR A 32 16.00 -0.10 0.47
C THR A 32 14.68 -0.04 1.22
N PRO A 33 13.76 0.88 0.83
CA PRO A 33 12.40 0.92 1.34
C PRO A 33 11.84 -0.47 1.61
N THR A 34 11.39 -0.78 2.82
CA THR A 34 10.55 -1.98 3.00
C THR A 34 9.11 -1.59 2.77
N LEU A 35 8.45 -2.26 1.81
CA LEU A 35 7.03 -2.08 1.57
C LEU A 35 6.22 -2.82 2.65
N SER A 36 5.33 -2.10 3.32
CA SER A 36 4.43 -2.66 4.33
C SER A 36 3.00 -2.24 4.00
N ALA A 37 2.17 -3.23 3.66
CA ALA A 37 0.75 -3.05 3.41
C ALA A 37 -0.04 -3.07 4.71
N GLU A 38 -0.97 -2.12 4.87
CA GLU A 38 -2.00 -2.13 5.90
C GLU A 38 -3.37 -2.01 5.25
N LEU A 39 -4.35 -2.71 5.79
CA LEU A 39 -5.74 -2.67 5.35
C LEU A 39 -6.66 -2.43 6.56
N LYS A 40 -7.53 -1.43 6.46
CA LYS A 40 -8.55 -1.11 7.46
C LYS A 40 -9.93 -1.05 6.83
N ALA A 41 -10.92 -1.64 7.49
CA ALA A 41 -12.32 -1.56 7.11
C ALA A 41 -13.09 -0.67 8.08
N SER A 42 -14.04 0.11 7.57
CA SER A 42 -14.94 0.94 8.37
C SER A 42 -16.34 1.02 7.73
N PRO A 43 -17.40 0.63 8.46
CA PRO A 43 -17.36 -0.16 9.69
C PRO A 43 -16.93 -1.62 9.40
N THR A 44 -16.48 -2.36 10.42
CA THR A 44 -16.15 -3.80 10.29
C THR A 44 -17.40 -4.70 10.28
N SER A 45 -18.57 -4.14 10.60
CA SER A 45 -19.86 -4.80 10.49
C SER A 45 -20.92 -3.75 10.13
N THR A 46 -21.80 -4.09 9.20
CA THR A 46 -22.81 -3.18 8.67
C THR A 46 -24.11 -3.96 8.39
N PRO A 47 -25.29 -3.34 8.55
CA PRO A 47 -26.55 -3.96 8.10
C PRO A 47 -26.56 -4.11 6.58
N ALA A 48 -27.50 -4.88 6.03
CA ALA A 48 -27.51 -5.23 4.61
C ALA A 48 -27.55 -4.03 3.64
N CYS A 49 -28.03 -2.87 4.08
CA CYS A 49 -28.08 -1.64 3.29
C CYS A 49 -27.05 -0.60 3.76
N GLY A 50 -26.05 -1.01 4.52
CA GLY A 50 -24.95 -0.13 4.92
C GLY A 50 -23.80 -0.23 3.92
N GLU A 51 -23.09 0.87 3.74
CA GLU A 51 -21.84 0.89 2.98
C GLU A 51 -20.67 0.38 3.84
N VAL A 52 -19.60 -0.05 3.16
CA VAL A 52 -18.34 -0.43 3.79
C VAL A 52 -17.20 0.23 3.02
N PHE A 53 -16.29 0.87 3.74
CA PHE A 53 -15.11 1.48 3.19
C PHE A 53 -13.85 0.72 3.62
N PHE A 54 -12.97 0.43 2.66
CA PHE A 54 -11.66 -0.15 2.90
C PHE A 54 -10.59 0.85 2.49
N THR A 55 -9.57 1.03 3.33
CA THR A 55 -8.48 1.97 3.08
C THR A 55 -7.12 1.37 3.40
N THR A 56 -6.13 1.84 2.68
CA THR A 56 -4.72 1.45 2.79
C THR A 56 -3.85 2.55 3.38
N ALA A 57 -4.45 3.61 3.92
CA ALA A 57 -3.76 4.84 4.35
C ALA A 57 -2.60 4.67 5.35
N GLY A 58 -2.50 3.55 6.06
CA GLY A 58 -1.37 3.27 6.96
C GLY A 58 -0.21 2.50 6.33
N SER A 59 -0.31 2.21 5.03
CA SER A 59 0.74 1.51 4.28
C SER A 59 1.97 2.40 4.07
N THR A 60 3.15 1.80 4.09
CA THR A 60 4.44 2.49 3.95
C THR A 60 5.30 1.83 2.87
N GLY A 61 6.39 2.48 2.46
CA GLY A 61 7.27 1.97 1.38
C GLY A 61 7.13 2.72 0.05
N GLY A 62 6.33 3.79 0.03
CA GLY A 62 6.15 4.69 -1.11
C GLY A 62 7.24 5.77 -1.26
N TYR A 63 7.97 6.16 -0.20
CA TYR A 63 9.02 7.21 -0.21
C TYR A 63 8.77 8.39 -1.18
N GLY A 64 7.56 8.97 -1.11
CA GLY A 64 7.16 10.12 -1.94
C GLY A 64 6.74 9.79 -3.38
N ARG A 65 6.78 8.53 -3.79
CA ARG A 65 6.25 8.02 -5.06
C ARG A 65 4.95 7.24 -4.82
N PRO A 66 4.00 7.27 -5.77
CA PRO A 66 2.76 6.51 -5.65
C PRO A 66 3.02 5.00 -5.58
N LEU A 67 2.28 4.32 -4.71
CA LEU A 67 2.14 2.86 -4.74
C LEU A 67 1.12 2.47 -5.81
N THR A 68 1.25 1.26 -6.34
CA THR A 68 0.21 0.63 -7.18
C THR A 68 -0.58 -0.35 -6.32
N TYR A 69 -1.88 -0.46 -6.56
CA TYR A 69 -2.80 -1.27 -5.77
C TYR A 69 -3.56 -2.25 -6.67
N SER A 70 -3.88 -3.42 -6.13
CA SER A 70 -4.75 -4.39 -6.76
C SER A 70 -5.65 -5.02 -5.70
N TRP A 71 -6.96 -4.93 -5.90
CA TRP A 71 -7.96 -5.40 -4.96
C TRP A 71 -8.57 -6.73 -5.41
N SER A 72 -8.82 -7.62 -4.45
CA SER A 72 -9.54 -8.87 -4.67
C SER A 72 -10.36 -9.29 -3.45
N PHE A 73 -11.38 -10.12 -3.68
CA PHE A 73 -12.04 -10.82 -2.59
C PHE A 73 -11.37 -12.17 -2.35
N GLY A 74 -11.16 -12.51 -1.08
CA GLY A 74 -10.63 -13.79 -0.66
C GLY A 74 -11.69 -14.90 -0.64
N SER A 75 -11.20 -16.12 -0.44
CA SER A 75 -11.99 -17.36 -0.47
C SER A 75 -13.12 -17.43 0.56
N GLN A 76 -13.02 -16.69 1.66
CA GLN A 76 -14.08 -16.65 2.68
C GLN A 76 -15.28 -15.79 2.27
N THR A 77 -15.15 -15.01 1.19
CA THR A 77 -16.29 -14.31 0.56
C THR A 77 -17.03 -15.28 -0.36
N PRO A 78 -18.33 -15.53 -0.18
CA PRO A 78 -19.09 -16.40 -1.07
C PRO A 78 -19.05 -15.95 -2.54
N ALA A 79 -18.86 -16.88 -3.48
CA ALA A 79 -18.68 -16.59 -4.91
C ALA A 79 -19.81 -15.76 -5.53
N ALA A 80 -21.06 -15.99 -5.10
CA ALA A 80 -22.20 -15.20 -5.55
C ALA A 80 -22.10 -13.72 -5.11
N ALA A 81 -21.62 -13.46 -3.89
CA ALA A 81 -21.35 -12.10 -3.42
C ALA A 81 -20.16 -11.48 -4.16
N GLN A 82 -19.07 -12.22 -4.37
CA GLN A 82 -17.91 -11.73 -5.14
C GLN A 82 -18.31 -11.25 -6.54
N THR A 83 -19.17 -12.03 -7.22
CA THR A 83 -19.65 -11.68 -8.56
C THR A 83 -20.37 -10.34 -8.59
N VAL A 84 -21.23 -10.06 -7.59
CA VAL A 84 -21.95 -8.79 -7.48
C VAL A 84 -21.00 -7.64 -7.12
N LEU A 85 -20.06 -7.89 -6.22
CA LEU A 85 -19.11 -6.89 -5.73
C LEU A 85 -17.98 -6.58 -6.72
N GLN A 86 -17.86 -7.34 -7.82
CA GLN A 86 -16.81 -7.14 -8.83
C GLN A 86 -16.80 -5.71 -9.41
N SER A 87 -17.97 -5.08 -9.53
CA SER A 87 -18.09 -3.69 -9.99
C SER A 87 -17.37 -2.69 -9.08
N SER A 88 -17.37 -2.93 -7.76
CA SER A 88 -16.61 -2.13 -6.78
C SER A 88 -15.11 -2.30 -6.95
N LEU A 89 -14.62 -3.52 -7.24
CA LEU A 89 -13.19 -3.74 -7.53
C LEU A 89 -12.76 -3.01 -8.81
N THR A 90 -13.59 -3.08 -9.86
CA THR A 90 -13.33 -2.35 -11.11
C THR A 90 -13.33 -0.84 -10.90
N GLN A 91 -14.24 -0.31 -10.08
CA GLN A 91 -14.28 1.11 -9.75
C GLN A 91 -13.06 1.57 -8.93
N ALA A 92 -12.61 0.77 -7.97
CA ALA A 92 -11.40 1.05 -7.21
C ALA A 92 -10.16 1.08 -8.11
N GLY A 93 -10.06 0.15 -9.06
CA GLY A 93 -8.92 0.07 -9.97
C GLY A 93 -7.60 -0.02 -9.18
N ASN A 94 -6.71 0.95 -9.42
CA ASN A 94 -5.42 1.07 -8.71
C ASN A 94 -5.46 2.11 -7.58
N ALA A 95 -6.63 2.46 -7.05
CA ALA A 95 -6.75 3.38 -5.93
C ALA A 95 -6.39 2.69 -4.61
N GLY A 96 -5.90 3.47 -3.64
CA GLY A 96 -5.62 3.01 -2.28
C GLY A 96 -6.87 2.79 -1.42
N ASP A 97 -8.05 3.08 -1.95
CA ASP A 97 -9.33 2.95 -1.28
C ASP A 97 -10.31 2.13 -2.11
N LEU A 98 -11.14 1.33 -1.44
CA LEU A 98 -12.22 0.54 -2.02
C LEU A 98 -13.52 0.86 -1.29
N LEU A 99 -14.51 1.36 -2.04
CA LEU A 99 -15.85 1.58 -1.55
C LEU A 99 -16.77 0.42 -1.98
N LEU A 100 -17.49 -0.14 -1.01
CA LEU A 100 -18.64 -1.01 -1.25
C LEU A 100 -19.92 -0.21 -1.00
N PRO A 101 -20.59 0.30 -2.05
CA PRO A 101 -21.81 1.07 -1.88
C PRO A 101 -22.92 0.24 -1.22
N ALA A 102 -23.74 0.88 -0.40
CA ALA A 102 -24.86 0.26 0.31
C ALA A 102 -25.74 -0.64 -0.57
N GLN A 103 -26.10 -0.19 -1.77
CA GLN A 103 -26.93 -0.96 -2.69
C GLN A 103 -26.21 -2.20 -3.21
N THR A 104 -24.91 -2.11 -3.49
CA THR A 104 -24.11 -3.24 -3.95
C THR A 104 -23.95 -4.27 -2.83
N VAL A 105 -23.77 -3.83 -1.59
CA VAL A 105 -23.76 -4.70 -0.39
C VAL A 105 -25.10 -5.42 -0.23
N ALA A 106 -26.23 -4.71 -0.38
CA ALA A 106 -27.55 -5.30 -0.30
C ALA A 106 -27.76 -6.38 -1.37
N ASN A 107 -27.38 -6.08 -2.61
CA ASN A 107 -27.48 -7.01 -3.73
C ASN A 107 -26.57 -8.23 -3.53
N ALA A 108 -25.37 -8.05 -2.99
CA ALA A 108 -24.43 -9.14 -2.71
C ALA A 108 -24.99 -10.07 -1.63
N ILE A 109 -25.62 -9.53 -0.60
CA ILE A 109 -26.29 -10.31 0.45
C ILE A 109 -27.51 -11.07 -0.09
N ALA A 110 -28.26 -10.47 -1.02
CA ALA A 110 -29.42 -11.11 -1.65
C ALA A 110 -29.02 -12.23 -2.62
N ALA A 111 -27.84 -12.13 -3.25
CA ALA A 111 -27.32 -13.14 -4.18
C ALA A 111 -26.83 -14.42 -3.47
N VAL A 112 -26.53 -14.35 -2.17
CA VAL A 112 -26.07 -15.51 -1.40
C VAL A 112 -27.26 -16.34 -0.94
N PRO A 113 -27.31 -17.65 -1.24
CA PRO A 113 -28.46 -18.49 -0.90
C PRO A 113 -28.66 -18.62 0.62
N ALA A 114 -29.91 -18.78 1.04
CA ALA A 114 -30.33 -18.71 2.44
C ALA A 114 -29.76 -19.81 3.35
N ASN A 115 -29.19 -20.87 2.78
CA ASN A 115 -28.50 -21.93 3.51
C ASN A 115 -27.09 -21.53 3.99
N VAL A 116 -26.59 -20.35 3.58
CA VAL A 116 -25.33 -19.79 4.09
C VAL A 116 -25.59 -19.04 5.40
N ALA A 117 -24.83 -19.38 6.45
CA ALA A 117 -24.95 -18.77 7.77
C ALA A 117 -24.71 -17.24 7.72
N ARG A 118 -25.56 -16.49 8.43
CA ARG A 118 -25.40 -15.04 8.64
C ARG A 118 -24.67 -14.78 9.96
N PRO A 119 -23.84 -13.73 10.07
CA PRO A 119 -23.61 -12.67 9.08
C PRO A 119 -22.76 -13.13 7.88
N LEU A 120 -23.02 -12.55 6.71
CA LEU A 120 -22.19 -12.75 5.53
C LEU A 120 -20.79 -12.21 5.84
N ARG A 121 -19.76 -13.06 5.73
CA ARG A 121 -18.37 -12.63 5.87
C ARG A 121 -17.81 -12.20 4.53
N LEU A 122 -17.08 -11.09 4.55
CA LEU A 122 -16.28 -10.63 3.43
C LEU A 122 -14.82 -10.73 3.87
N GLU A 123 -14.00 -11.34 3.04
CA GLU A 123 -12.54 -11.29 3.12
C GLU A 123 -12.08 -10.44 1.94
N VAL A 124 -11.40 -9.34 2.25
CA VAL A 124 -10.85 -8.41 1.26
C VAL A 124 -9.34 -8.48 1.31
N GLN A 125 -8.72 -8.54 0.15
CA GLN A 125 -7.27 -8.56 -0.03
C GLN A 125 -6.86 -7.38 -0.89
N VAL A 126 -5.73 -6.77 -0.54
CA VAL A 126 -5.08 -5.75 -1.35
C VAL A 126 -3.61 -6.09 -1.51
N SER A 127 -3.16 -6.17 -2.75
CA SER A 127 -1.75 -6.30 -3.10
C SER A 127 -1.23 -4.93 -3.53
N MET A 128 -0.11 -4.52 -2.96
CA MET A 128 0.55 -3.24 -3.24
C MET A 128 1.92 -3.48 -3.83
N SER A 129 2.38 -2.58 -4.69
CA SER A 129 3.75 -2.58 -5.19
C SER A 129 4.35 -1.18 -5.28
N ASN A 130 5.68 -1.11 -5.17
CA ASN A 130 6.45 0.12 -5.34
C ASN A 130 7.34 0.08 -6.60
N TRP A 131 8.01 1.20 -6.92
CA TRP A 131 8.87 1.33 -8.10
C TRP A 131 10.16 0.48 -8.04
N LEU A 132 10.44 -0.14 -6.90
CA LEU A 132 11.56 -1.07 -6.71
C LEU A 132 11.16 -2.52 -7.02
N GLY A 133 9.90 -2.75 -7.40
CA GLY A 133 9.37 -4.09 -7.68
C GLY A 133 9.08 -4.91 -6.43
N GLN A 134 9.11 -4.30 -5.25
CA GLN A 134 8.66 -4.97 -4.03
C GLN A 134 7.15 -5.00 -3.98
N SER A 135 6.60 -6.09 -3.42
CA SER A 135 5.17 -6.27 -3.24
C SER A 135 4.85 -6.69 -1.80
N SER A 136 3.69 -6.26 -1.32
CA SER A 136 3.17 -6.60 0.01
C SER A 136 1.66 -6.73 -0.07
N THR A 137 1.08 -7.66 0.69
CA THR A 137 -0.35 -7.93 0.69
C THR A 137 -0.91 -7.74 2.10
N ALA A 138 -2.09 -7.14 2.20
CA ALA A 138 -2.87 -7.08 3.42
C ALA A 138 -4.25 -7.72 3.20
N THR A 139 -4.77 -8.37 4.23
CA THR A 139 -6.07 -9.05 4.24
C THR A 139 -6.89 -8.54 5.44
N GLY A 140 -8.20 -8.38 5.26
CA GLY A 140 -9.12 -7.90 6.29
C GLY A 140 -10.54 -8.37 6.10
#